data_AF-A0A5T0SF89-F1
#
_entry.id   AF-A0A5T0SF89-F1
#
_cell.length_a   1.000
_cell.length_b   1.000
_cell.length_c   1.000
_cell.angle_alpha   90.00
_cell.angle_beta   90.00
_cell.angle_gamma   90.00
#
_symmetry.space_group_name_H-M   'P 1'
#
loop_
_entity.id
_entity.type
_entity.pdbx_description
1 polymer ?
#
loop_
_entity_poly.entity_id
_entity_poly.type
_entity_poly.pdbx_seq_one_letter_code
_entity_poly.pdbx_strand_id
1 'polypeptide(L)'
;MDNKKLVINPKKILQNLKDIEEIQGQIKNCTPEELKILAKEQAKQIDIKIQEVSRKIVEAKKLAHETKNIENSLIETLNPFAKSEADKKFEALAAADIANSEAIGAQNELIQETIKLICCDMFFANLMIEEMSLIIAEQNNIHRSFTSNLSDDTKQTTKELTQTIIYQAQQRIVEMQKTKQEIQETKEDIKDMEDDIKKLEERLNKKRQVDDEQHRLIEMHYQEFINFKIQMENNTKEKENKISDLEFKINKKNAIISILFSSLALIVSIVAIILQFIK
;
A
#
# COMPACT_ATOMS: atom_id res chain seq x y z
N MET A 1 -24.07 -6.14 13.60
CA MET A 1 -23.85 -7.41 12.87
C MET A 1 -24.07 -7.10 11.40
N ASP A 2 -22.99 -6.84 10.66
CA ASP A 2 -23.04 -6.77 9.19
C ASP A 2 -22.09 -7.83 8.65
N ASN A 3 -22.71 -8.89 8.16
CA ASN A 3 -22.09 -10.00 7.43
C ASN A 3 -21.59 -9.47 6.08
N LYS A 4 -20.37 -8.91 6.03
CA LYS A 4 -19.71 -8.62 4.75
C LYS A 4 -18.90 -9.84 4.32
N LYS A 5 -19.53 -10.60 3.43
CA LYS A 5 -18.93 -11.68 2.65
C LYS A 5 -17.59 -11.25 2.07
N LEU A 6 -16.54 -11.98 2.44
CA LEU A 6 -15.79 -12.78 1.49
C LEU A 6 -15.88 -12.29 0.05
N VAL A 7 -14.89 -11.52 -0.38
CA VAL A 7 -14.43 -11.65 -1.76
C VAL A 7 -13.46 -12.83 -1.80
N ILE A 8 -13.95 -14.02 -1.45
CA ILE A 8 -13.43 -15.23 -2.09
C ILE A 8 -13.66 -14.95 -3.56
N ASN A 9 -12.60 -14.88 -4.35
CA ASN A 9 -12.77 -15.00 -5.79
C ASN A 9 -13.12 -16.46 -6.05
N PRO A 10 -14.42 -16.81 -6.25
CA PRO A 10 -14.84 -18.21 -6.31
C PRO A 10 -14.24 -18.88 -7.55
N LYS A 11 -13.90 -18.06 -8.57
CA LYS A 11 -13.17 -18.50 -9.76
C LYS A 11 -11.76 -19.01 -9.42
N LYS A 12 -11.03 -18.37 -8.50
CA LYS A 12 -9.66 -18.78 -8.12
C LYS A 12 -9.68 -20.08 -7.30
N ILE A 13 -10.73 -20.30 -6.48
CA ILE A 13 -10.93 -21.56 -5.74
C ILE A 13 -11.39 -22.69 -6.69
N LEU A 14 -12.36 -22.43 -7.57
CA LEU A 14 -12.77 -23.40 -8.58
C LEU A 14 -11.62 -23.77 -9.51
N GLN A 15 -10.78 -22.80 -9.88
CA GLN A 15 -9.58 -23.05 -10.68
C GLN A 15 -8.60 -23.93 -9.90
N ASN A 16 -8.29 -23.59 -8.65
CA ASN A 16 -7.38 -24.40 -7.84
C ASN A 16 -7.89 -25.84 -7.61
N LEU A 17 -9.19 -26.04 -7.44
CA LEU A 17 -9.79 -27.37 -7.31
C LEU A 17 -9.72 -28.16 -8.63
N LYS A 18 -9.99 -27.50 -9.76
CA LYS A 18 -9.81 -28.10 -11.09
C LYS A 18 -8.36 -28.46 -11.37
N ASP A 19 -7.41 -27.58 -11.02
CA ASP A 19 -5.99 -27.82 -11.21
C ASP A 19 -5.53 -29.04 -10.38
N ILE A 20 -6.04 -29.19 -9.15
CA ILE A 20 -5.77 -30.37 -8.31
C ILE A 20 -6.34 -31.63 -8.94
N GLU A 21 -7.60 -31.61 -9.40
CA GLU A 21 -8.22 -32.76 -10.06
C GLU A 21 -7.50 -33.14 -11.36
N GLU A 22 -7.03 -32.15 -12.13
CA GLU A 22 -6.27 -32.37 -13.35
C GLU A 22 -4.90 -32.99 -13.06
N ILE A 23 -4.16 -32.47 -12.08
CA ILE A 23 -2.87 -33.05 -11.66
C ILE A 23 -3.07 -34.46 -11.11
N GLN A 24 -4.11 -34.70 -10.31
CA GLN A 24 -4.45 -36.04 -9.82
C GLN A 24 -4.82 -37.01 -10.96
N GLY A 25 -5.53 -36.52 -11.97
CA GLY A 25 -5.84 -37.28 -13.19
C GLY A 25 -4.59 -37.62 -14.01
N GLN A 26 -3.61 -36.70 -14.09
CA GLN A 26 -2.32 -36.94 -14.73
C GLN A 26 -1.51 -37.98 -13.96
N ILE A 27 -1.42 -37.85 -12.62
CA ILE A 27 -0.69 -38.78 -11.76
C ILE A 27 -1.16 -40.22 -11.93
N LYS A 28 -2.47 -40.46 -12.09
CA LYS A 28 -3.05 -41.80 -12.30
C LYS A 28 -2.63 -42.48 -13.61
N ASN A 29 -2.25 -41.70 -14.63
CA ASN A 29 -2.00 -42.20 -15.98
C ASN A 29 -0.53 -42.08 -16.41
N CYS A 30 0.34 -41.55 -15.55
CA CYS A 30 1.75 -41.34 -15.85
C CYS A 30 2.61 -42.55 -15.47
N THR A 31 3.61 -42.82 -16.30
CA THR A 31 4.72 -43.71 -15.97
C THR A 31 5.60 -43.12 -14.86
N PRO A 32 6.41 -43.93 -14.15
CA PRO A 32 7.32 -43.45 -13.11
C PRO A 32 8.25 -42.31 -13.56
N GLU A 33 8.69 -42.35 -14.82
CA GLU A 33 9.60 -41.36 -15.39
C GLU A 33 8.89 -40.05 -15.71
N GLU A 34 7.62 -40.10 -16.14
CA GLU A 34 6.78 -38.92 -16.32
C GLU A 34 6.42 -38.27 -14.99
N LEU A 35 6.14 -39.07 -13.95
CA LEU A 35 5.91 -38.58 -12.58
C LEU A 35 7.13 -37.84 -12.03
N LYS A 36 8.34 -38.35 -12.30
CA LYS A 36 9.59 -37.70 -11.89
C LYS A 36 9.82 -36.36 -12.60
N ILE A 37 9.42 -36.26 -13.88
CA ILE A 37 9.48 -35.00 -14.63
C ILE A 37 8.45 -34.01 -14.06
N LEU A 38 7.22 -34.46 -13.83
CA LEU A 38 6.14 -33.65 -13.26
C LEU A 38 6.53 -33.09 -11.88
N ALA A 39 7.05 -33.92 -10.99
CA ALA A 39 7.50 -33.51 -9.66
C ALA A 39 8.63 -32.47 -9.71
N LYS A 40 9.60 -32.65 -10.62
CA LYS A 40 10.68 -31.67 -10.82
C LYS A 40 10.17 -30.33 -11.33
N GLU A 41 9.20 -30.35 -12.24
CA GLU A 41 8.62 -29.12 -12.78
C GLU A 41 7.80 -28.37 -11.73
N GLN A 42 6.99 -29.07 -10.94
CA GLN A 42 6.27 -28.45 -9.82
C GLN A 42 7.22 -27.85 -8.77
N ALA A 43 8.31 -28.55 -8.43
CA ALA A 43 9.32 -28.03 -7.50
C ALA A 43 9.96 -26.73 -8.00
N LYS A 44 10.28 -26.65 -9.31
CA LYS A 44 10.80 -25.41 -9.92
C LYS A 44 9.81 -24.26 -9.86
N GLN A 45 8.53 -24.52 -10.16
CA GLN A 45 7.51 -23.49 -10.11
C GLN A 45 7.35 -22.90 -8.71
N ILE A 46 7.39 -23.76 -7.68
CA ILE A 46 7.35 -23.33 -6.28
C ILE A 46 8.58 -22.52 -5.91
N ASP A 47 9.78 -22.95 -6.32
CA ASP A 47 11.02 -22.21 -6.05
C ASP A 47 10.99 -20.80 -6.66
N ILE A 48 10.51 -20.67 -7.91
CA ILE A 48 10.33 -19.36 -8.56
C ILE A 48 9.39 -18.47 -7.75
N LYS A 49 8.25 -19.00 -7.28
CA LYS A 49 7.31 -18.23 -6.46
C LYS A 49 7.89 -17.84 -5.10
N ILE A 50 8.68 -18.72 -4.46
CA ILE A 50 9.39 -18.41 -3.20
C ILE A 50 10.34 -17.22 -3.41
N GLN A 51 11.09 -17.22 -4.51
CA GLN A 51 11.99 -16.12 -4.83
C GLN A 51 11.24 -14.81 -5.08
N GLU A 52 10.13 -14.85 -5.82
CA GLU A 52 9.29 -13.67 -6.07
C GLU A 52 8.71 -13.08 -4.78
N VAL A 53 8.14 -13.93 -3.93
CA VAL A 53 7.58 -13.54 -2.63
C VAL A 53 8.67 -12.93 -1.75
N SER A 54 9.84 -13.57 -1.68
CA SER A 54 10.97 -13.09 -0.89
C SER A 54 11.42 -11.70 -1.34
N ARG A 55 11.49 -11.46 -2.65
CA ARG A 55 11.81 -10.14 -3.22
C ARG A 55 10.80 -9.08 -2.78
N LYS A 56 9.49 -9.35 -2.92
CA LYS A 56 8.43 -8.41 -2.55
C LYS A 56 8.44 -8.07 -1.06
N ILE A 57 8.69 -9.07 -0.19
CA ILE A 57 8.82 -8.84 1.26
C ILE A 57 10.00 -7.93 1.58
N VAL A 58 11.14 -8.12 0.92
CA VAL A 58 12.34 -7.28 1.12
C VAL A 58 12.06 -5.84 0.67
N GLU A 59 11.42 -5.65 -0.48
CA GLU A 59 11.03 -4.33 -0.99
C GLU A 59 10.06 -3.63 -0.04
N ALA A 60 9.05 -4.34 0.44
CA ALA A 60 8.09 -3.79 1.39
C ALA A 60 8.74 -3.39 2.72
N LYS A 61 9.67 -4.22 3.25
CA LYS A 61 10.47 -3.89 4.44
C LYS A 61 11.34 -2.66 4.23
N LYS A 62 11.94 -2.52 3.05
CA LYS A 62 12.78 -1.37 2.70
C LYS A 62 11.94 -0.08 2.71
N LEU A 63 10.79 -0.08 2.02
CA LEU A 63 9.90 1.08 1.97
C LEU A 63 9.34 1.46 3.34
N ALA A 64 9.01 0.47 4.17
CA ALA A 64 8.59 0.71 5.56
C ALA A 64 9.70 1.33 6.42
N HIS A 65 10.97 0.95 6.19
CA HIS A 65 12.11 1.56 6.88
C HIS A 65 12.38 2.99 6.39
N GLU A 66 12.32 3.22 5.07
CA GLU A 66 12.50 4.54 4.47
C GLU A 66 11.43 5.53 4.98
N THR A 67 10.18 5.08 5.11
CA THR A 67 9.07 5.90 5.64
C THR A 67 9.33 6.41 7.06
N LYS A 68 10.00 5.62 7.91
CA LYS A 68 10.33 6.01 9.30
C LYS A 68 11.38 7.10 9.39
N ASN A 69 12.19 7.27 8.35
CA ASN A 69 13.34 8.17 8.33
C ASN A 69 13.12 9.42 7.47
N ILE A 70 11.89 9.69 7.05
CA ILE A 70 11.57 10.90 6.29
C ILE A 70 11.54 12.10 7.24
N GLU A 71 12.37 13.09 6.95
CA GLU A 71 12.34 14.41 7.58
C GLU A 71 12.52 15.48 6.50
N ASN A 72 11.90 16.65 6.68
CA ASN A 72 12.14 17.76 5.77
C ASN A 72 13.51 18.39 6.02
N SER A 73 14.21 18.71 4.93
CA SER A 73 15.44 19.50 5.06
C SER A 73 15.13 20.94 5.46
N LEU A 74 16.13 21.63 6.01
CA LEU A 74 16.02 23.02 6.46
C LEU A 74 15.61 23.98 5.31
N ILE A 75 16.04 23.69 4.07
CA ILE A 75 15.67 24.44 2.86
C ILE A 75 14.22 24.19 2.45
N GLU A 76 13.73 22.96 2.58
CA GLU A 76 12.33 22.62 2.26
C GLU A 76 11.36 23.19 3.30
N THR A 77 11.78 23.25 4.57
CA THR A 77 10.98 23.85 5.64
C THR A 77 10.73 25.34 5.42
N LEU A 78 11.65 26.03 4.74
CA LEU A 78 11.55 27.46 4.40
C LEU A 78 10.79 27.72 3.09
N ASN A 79 10.49 26.70 2.30
CA ASN A 79 9.77 26.84 1.04
C ASN A 79 8.26 26.57 1.25
N PRO A 80 7.40 27.58 1.15
CA PRO A 80 5.95 27.42 1.35
C PRO A 80 5.27 26.55 0.27
N PHE A 81 5.97 26.23 -0.82
CA PHE A 81 5.50 25.35 -1.90
C PHE A 81 6.09 23.93 -1.82
N ALA A 82 6.97 23.65 -0.86
CA ALA A 82 7.47 22.29 -0.65
C ALA A 82 6.39 21.43 0.04
N LYS A 83 6.31 20.16 -0.33
CA LYS A 83 5.45 19.18 0.37
C LYS A 83 5.81 19.16 1.85
N SER A 84 4.79 19.20 2.70
CA SER A 84 4.99 19.09 4.13
C SER A 84 5.61 17.73 4.47
N GLU A 85 6.35 17.66 5.57
CA GLU A 85 6.90 16.40 6.06
C GLU A 85 5.78 15.37 6.32
N ALA A 86 4.62 15.85 6.78
CA ALA A 86 3.43 15.03 6.95
C ALA A 86 2.93 14.43 5.63
N ASP A 87 2.96 15.19 4.53
CA ASP A 87 2.55 14.71 3.21
C ASP A 87 3.54 13.71 2.64
N LYS A 88 4.85 13.97 2.77
CA LYS A 88 5.90 13.03 2.36
C LYS A 88 5.82 11.71 3.14
N LYS A 89 5.66 11.79 4.46
CA LYS A 89 5.45 10.63 5.33
C LYS A 89 4.20 9.87 4.91
N PHE A 90 3.12 10.57 4.61
CA PHE A 90 1.86 9.96 4.19
C PHE A 90 1.98 9.24 2.84
N GLU A 91 2.62 9.85 1.85
CA GLU A 91 2.87 9.23 0.54
C GLU A 91 3.78 8.01 0.63
N ALA A 92 4.85 8.09 1.43
CA ALA A 92 5.75 6.96 1.64
C ALA A 92 5.08 5.83 2.43
N LEU A 93 4.25 6.15 3.43
CA LEU A 93 3.45 5.17 4.15
C LEU A 93 2.48 4.47 3.20
N ALA A 94 1.82 5.22 2.32
CA ALA A 94 0.94 4.65 1.29
C ALA A 94 1.70 3.71 0.34
N ALA A 95 2.90 4.09 -0.10
CA ALA A 95 3.74 3.24 -0.96
C ALA A 95 4.22 1.97 -0.22
N ALA A 96 4.60 2.10 1.05
CA ALA A 96 4.97 0.97 1.89
C ALA A 96 3.79 0.02 2.13
N ASP A 97 2.58 0.56 2.34
CA ASP A 97 1.36 -0.22 2.50
C ASP A 97 0.96 -0.95 1.21
N ILE A 98 1.08 -0.31 0.04
CA ILE A 98 0.87 -0.95 -1.27
C ILE A 98 1.87 -2.10 -1.46
N ALA A 99 3.15 -1.87 -1.21
CA ALA A 99 4.17 -2.91 -1.34
C ALA A 99 3.95 -4.07 -0.36
N ASN A 100 3.52 -3.78 0.88
CA ASN A 100 3.10 -4.81 1.84
C ASN A 100 1.90 -5.61 1.31
N SER A 101 0.91 -4.95 0.72
CA SER A 101 -0.26 -5.59 0.10
C SER A 101 0.15 -6.53 -1.03
N GLU A 102 1.03 -6.09 -1.92
CA GLU A 102 1.57 -6.92 -2.99
C GLU A 102 2.36 -8.13 -2.46
N ALA A 103 3.12 -7.94 -1.38
CA ALA A 103 3.84 -9.03 -0.71
C ALA A 103 2.89 -10.04 -0.07
N ILE A 104 1.83 -9.57 0.60
CA ILE A 104 0.77 -10.41 1.19
C ILE A 104 0.03 -11.20 0.10
N GLY A 105 -0.35 -10.54 -1.00
CA GLY A 105 -0.99 -11.18 -2.14
C GLY A 105 -0.12 -12.28 -2.75
N ALA A 106 1.18 -12.02 -2.89
CA ALA A 106 2.14 -13.02 -3.37
C ALA A 106 2.32 -14.18 -2.37
N GLN A 107 2.35 -13.91 -1.06
CA GLN A 107 2.37 -14.96 -0.03
C GLN A 107 1.12 -15.85 -0.09
N ASN A 108 -0.07 -15.27 -0.30
CA ASN A 108 -1.32 -16.01 -0.46
C ASN A 108 -1.27 -16.94 -1.69
N GLU A 109 -0.70 -16.47 -2.80
CA GLU A 109 -0.50 -17.33 -3.98
C GLU A 109 0.48 -18.47 -3.72
N LEU A 110 1.57 -18.21 -3.02
CA LEU A 110 2.52 -19.26 -2.62
C LEU A 110 1.86 -20.29 -1.70
N ILE A 111 1.11 -19.85 -0.68
CA ILE A 111 0.33 -20.71 0.22
C ILE A 111 -0.61 -21.62 -0.59
N GLN A 112 -1.31 -21.08 -1.58
CA GLN A 112 -2.22 -21.86 -2.41
C GLN A 112 -1.48 -22.92 -3.24
N GLU A 113 -0.33 -22.60 -3.82
CA GLU A 113 0.49 -23.59 -4.53
C GLU A 113 1.05 -24.66 -3.57
N THR A 114 1.45 -24.27 -2.36
CA THR A 114 1.90 -25.23 -1.34
C THR A 114 0.77 -26.20 -0.96
N ILE A 115 -0.47 -25.71 -0.81
CA ILE A 115 -1.64 -26.57 -0.57
C ILE A 115 -1.86 -27.52 -1.75
N LYS A 116 -1.75 -27.05 -3.00
CA LYS A 116 -1.87 -27.90 -4.20
C LYS A 116 -0.83 -29.01 -4.18
N LEU A 117 0.44 -28.67 -3.93
CA LEU A 117 1.53 -29.64 -3.84
C LEU A 117 1.24 -30.70 -2.77
N ILE A 118 0.87 -30.28 -1.55
CA ILE A 118 0.55 -31.21 -0.45
C ILE A 118 -0.59 -32.15 -0.85
N CYS A 119 -1.63 -31.65 -1.50
CA CYS A 119 -2.75 -32.48 -1.95
C CYS A 119 -2.34 -33.49 -3.03
N CYS A 120 -1.43 -33.12 -3.93
CA CYS A 120 -0.90 -34.02 -4.96
C CYS A 120 0.03 -35.07 -4.36
N ASP A 121 0.91 -34.68 -3.44
CA ASP A 121 1.82 -35.57 -2.71
C ASP A 121 1.04 -36.61 -1.89
N MET A 122 -0.01 -36.18 -1.18
CA MET A 122 -0.89 -37.10 -0.45
C MET A 122 -1.56 -38.12 -1.38
N PHE A 123 -2.02 -37.66 -2.54
CA PHE A 123 -2.66 -38.53 -3.53
C PHE A 123 -1.67 -39.55 -4.11
N PHE A 124 -0.44 -39.10 -4.43
CA PHE A 124 0.64 -39.98 -4.87
C PHE A 124 1.01 -41.02 -3.79
N ALA A 125 1.12 -40.60 -2.54
CA ALA A 125 1.39 -41.50 -1.42
C ALA A 125 0.28 -42.55 -1.24
N ASN A 126 -0.99 -42.17 -1.41
CA ASN A 126 -2.12 -43.11 -1.37
C ASN A 126 -2.05 -44.14 -2.50
N LEU A 127 -1.74 -43.71 -3.73
CA LEU A 127 -1.55 -44.64 -4.86
C LEU A 127 -0.38 -45.60 -4.61
N MET A 128 0.74 -45.12 -4.08
CA MET A 128 1.85 -46.01 -3.70
C MET A 128 1.43 -47.04 -2.66
N ILE A 129 0.67 -46.64 -1.64
CA ILE A 129 0.17 -47.55 -0.61
C ILE A 129 -0.75 -48.61 -1.24
N GLU A 130 -1.65 -48.21 -2.14
CA GLU A 130 -2.59 -49.10 -2.82
C GLU A 130 -1.84 -50.12 -3.70
N GLU A 131 -0.96 -49.66 -4.57
CA GLU A 131 -0.15 -50.52 -5.46
C GLU A 131 0.77 -51.47 -4.67
N MET A 132 1.44 -50.98 -3.62
CA MET A 132 2.28 -51.85 -2.77
C MET A 132 1.45 -52.88 -2.00
N SER A 133 0.24 -52.52 -1.57
CA SER A 133 -0.67 -53.46 -0.92
C SER A 133 -1.16 -54.54 -1.91
N LEU A 134 -1.43 -54.17 -3.15
CA LEU A 134 -1.75 -55.11 -4.23
C LEU A 134 -0.57 -56.04 -4.53
N ILE A 135 0.66 -55.52 -4.63
CA ILE A 135 1.86 -56.36 -4.81
C ILE A 135 2.02 -57.36 -3.65
N ILE A 136 1.80 -56.95 -2.40
CA ILE A 136 1.84 -57.88 -1.25
C ILE A 136 0.74 -58.95 -1.38
N ALA A 137 -0.49 -58.55 -1.72
CA ALA A 137 -1.62 -59.46 -1.85
C ALA A 137 -1.46 -60.44 -3.02
N GLU A 138 -0.96 -59.95 -4.15
CA GLU A 138 -0.69 -60.71 -5.37
C GLU A 138 0.51 -61.62 -5.20
N GLN A 139 1.60 -61.17 -4.56
CA GLN A 139 2.65 -62.06 -4.09
C GLN A 139 2.05 -63.16 -3.23
N ASN A 140 1.21 -62.87 -2.22
CA ASN A 140 0.59 -63.92 -1.40
C ASN A 140 -0.32 -64.89 -2.20
N ASN A 141 -0.99 -64.42 -3.27
CA ASN A 141 -1.93 -65.24 -4.06
C ASN A 141 -1.25 -66.04 -5.20
N ILE A 142 -0.27 -65.48 -5.90
CA ILE A 142 0.48 -66.14 -6.99
C ILE A 142 1.56 -67.10 -6.42
N HIS A 143 1.99 -66.90 -5.17
CA HIS A 143 3.06 -67.66 -4.51
C HIS A 143 2.67 -68.97 -3.84
N ARG A 144 1.59 -69.62 -4.28
CA ARG A 144 1.44 -71.06 -4.00
C ARG A 144 2.21 -71.97 -4.97
N SER A 145 2.68 -71.46 -6.12
CA SER A 145 3.39 -72.32 -7.11
C SER A 145 4.70 -71.80 -7.72
N PHE A 146 5.09 -70.52 -7.61
CA PHE A 146 6.31 -69.99 -8.27
C PHE A 146 7.47 -69.61 -7.32
N THR A 147 7.19 -69.44 -6.03
CA THR A 147 8.13 -69.02 -4.95
C THR A 147 8.87 -70.13 -4.25
N SER A 148 8.63 -71.39 -4.61
CA SER A 148 9.38 -72.51 -4.05
C SER A 148 10.89 -72.38 -4.29
N ASN A 149 11.30 -71.49 -5.20
CA ASN A 149 12.70 -71.28 -5.60
C ASN A 149 13.37 -70.02 -5.02
N LEU A 150 12.65 -69.20 -4.24
CA LEU A 150 13.24 -68.07 -3.49
C LEU A 150 13.47 -68.51 -2.04
N SER A 151 14.63 -68.15 -1.46
CA SER A 151 14.90 -68.44 -0.06
C SER A 151 13.90 -67.72 0.84
N ASP A 152 13.59 -68.32 1.99
CA ASP A 152 12.64 -67.75 2.94
C ASP A 152 13.09 -66.39 3.46
N ASP A 153 14.40 -66.15 3.52
CA ASP A 153 14.99 -64.84 3.86
C ASP A 153 14.63 -63.75 2.84
N THR A 154 14.61 -64.04 1.54
CA THR A 154 14.24 -63.04 0.52
C THR A 154 12.76 -62.68 0.60
N LYS A 155 11.89 -63.65 0.90
CA LYS A 155 10.45 -63.41 1.10
C LYS A 155 10.19 -62.56 2.34
N GLN A 156 10.86 -62.88 3.45
CA GLN A 156 10.77 -62.15 4.70
C GLN A 156 11.27 -60.71 4.52
N THR A 157 12.45 -60.53 3.91
CA THR A 157 13.05 -59.21 3.66
C THR A 157 12.15 -58.33 2.79
N THR A 158 11.56 -58.90 1.74
CA THR A 158 10.65 -58.16 0.84
C THR A 158 9.41 -57.69 1.60
N LYS A 159 8.79 -58.59 2.38
CA LYS A 159 7.62 -58.27 3.20
C LYS A 159 7.91 -57.17 4.24
N GLU A 160 9.02 -57.27 4.94
CA GLU A 160 9.45 -56.26 5.93
C GLU A 160 9.73 -54.91 5.27
N LEU A 161 10.38 -54.90 4.11
CA LEU A 161 10.66 -53.68 3.34
C LEU A 161 9.36 -53.01 2.89
N THR A 162 8.41 -53.78 2.33
CA THR A 162 7.14 -53.21 1.88
C THR A 162 6.29 -52.70 3.04
N GLN A 163 6.24 -53.41 4.16
CA GLN A 163 5.56 -52.93 5.38
C GLN A 163 6.19 -51.64 5.91
N THR A 164 7.52 -51.53 5.88
CA THR A 164 8.23 -50.32 6.29
C THR A 164 7.87 -49.14 5.38
N ILE A 165 7.84 -49.35 4.06
CA ILE A 165 7.48 -48.28 3.11
C ILE A 165 6.03 -47.84 3.29
N ILE A 166 5.08 -48.78 3.47
CA ILE A 166 3.68 -48.45 3.74
C ILE A 166 3.55 -47.64 5.03
N TYR A 167 4.23 -48.05 6.10
CA TYR A 167 4.21 -47.32 7.37
C TYR A 167 4.76 -45.90 7.22
N GLN A 168 5.89 -45.73 6.52
CA GLN A 168 6.46 -44.41 6.25
C GLN A 168 5.54 -43.52 5.41
N ALA A 169 4.89 -44.09 4.39
CA ALA A 169 3.92 -43.37 3.56
C ALA A 169 2.70 -42.91 4.38
N GLN A 170 2.18 -43.77 5.25
CA GLN A 170 1.07 -43.44 6.15
C GLN A 170 1.44 -42.32 7.13
N GLN A 171 2.60 -42.40 7.77
CA GLN A 171 3.10 -41.34 8.65
C GLN A 171 3.22 -40.01 7.91
N ARG A 172 3.79 -40.02 6.70
CA ARG A 172 3.94 -38.82 5.87
C ARG A 172 2.60 -38.20 5.49
N ILE A 173 1.56 -39.00 5.23
CA ILE A 173 0.20 -38.48 4.98
C ILE A 173 -0.36 -37.75 6.20
N VAL A 174 -0.17 -38.31 7.40
CA VAL A 174 -0.63 -37.66 8.65
C VAL A 174 0.08 -36.32 8.87
N GLU A 175 1.39 -36.28 8.69
CA GLU A 175 2.17 -35.03 8.76
C GLU A 175 1.69 -34.01 7.71
N MET A 176 1.46 -34.45 6.48
CA MET A 176 0.94 -33.60 5.39
C MET A 176 -0.45 -33.04 5.68
N GLN A 177 -1.34 -33.83 6.29
CA GLN A 177 -2.67 -33.37 6.70
C GLN A 177 -2.58 -32.29 7.78
N LYS A 178 -1.70 -32.50 8.78
CA LYS A 178 -1.46 -31.52 9.83
C LYS A 178 -0.92 -30.20 9.25
N THR A 179 0.11 -30.27 8.41
CA THR A 179 0.68 -29.10 7.73
C THR A 179 -0.36 -28.39 6.87
N LYS A 180 -1.22 -29.13 6.14
CA LYS A 180 -2.32 -28.54 5.36
C LYS A 180 -3.28 -27.76 6.25
N GLN A 181 -3.60 -28.27 7.43
CA GLN A 181 -4.51 -27.59 8.37
C GLN A 181 -3.88 -26.31 8.94
N GLU A 182 -2.62 -26.35 9.37
CA GLU A 182 -1.88 -25.17 9.86
C GLU A 182 -1.77 -24.07 8.79
N ILE A 183 -1.55 -24.45 7.53
CA ILE A 183 -1.52 -23.52 6.40
C ILE A 183 -2.92 -22.93 6.12
N GLN A 184 -3.98 -23.71 6.34
CA GLN A 184 -5.36 -23.24 6.16
C GLN A 184 -5.72 -22.17 7.20
N GLU A 185 -5.26 -22.31 8.44
CA GLU A 185 -5.43 -21.31 9.51
C GLU A 185 -4.67 -20.01 9.18
N THR A 186 -3.41 -20.12 8.76
CA THR A 186 -2.60 -18.96 8.30
C THR A 186 -3.28 -18.18 7.15
N LYS A 187 -4.04 -18.87 6.30
CA LYS A 187 -4.78 -18.26 5.20
C LYS A 187 -5.95 -17.40 5.69
N GLU A 188 -6.57 -17.74 6.81
CA GLU A 188 -7.64 -16.93 7.40
C GLU A 188 -7.09 -15.63 7.99
N ASP A 189 -5.96 -15.68 8.70
CA ASP A 189 -5.29 -14.49 9.25
C ASP A 189 -4.88 -13.49 8.14
N ILE A 190 -4.37 -13.99 7.01
CA ILE A 190 -3.99 -13.17 5.85
C ILE A 190 -5.20 -12.47 5.23
N LYS A 191 -6.35 -13.14 5.21
CA LYS A 191 -7.59 -12.59 4.65
C LYS A 191 -8.12 -11.43 5.48
N ASP A 192 -8.02 -11.53 6.80
CA ASP A 192 -8.42 -10.42 7.69
C ASP A 192 -7.52 -9.19 7.46
N MET A 193 -6.22 -9.40 7.19
CA MET A 193 -5.31 -8.32 6.80
C MET A 193 -5.67 -7.69 5.44
N GLU A 194 -6.05 -8.47 4.42
CA GLU A 194 -6.48 -7.94 3.11
C GLU A 194 -7.72 -7.02 3.24
N ASP A 195 -8.69 -7.37 4.10
CA ASP A 195 -9.89 -6.57 4.33
C ASP A 195 -9.59 -5.22 5.01
N ASP A 196 -8.63 -5.20 5.93
CA ASP A 196 -8.20 -3.96 6.59
C ASP A 196 -7.41 -3.03 5.66
N ILE A 197 -6.61 -3.60 4.75
CA ILE A 197 -5.91 -2.87 3.70
C ILE A 197 -6.91 -2.18 2.76
N LYS A 198 -7.97 -2.89 2.33
CA LYS A 198 -8.98 -2.31 1.44
C LYS A 198 -9.70 -1.11 2.07
N LYS A 199 -9.98 -1.18 3.38
CA LYS A 199 -10.54 -0.04 4.13
C LYS A 199 -9.55 1.13 4.20
N LEU A 200 -8.25 0.86 4.31
CA LEU A 200 -7.21 1.88 4.32
C LEU A 200 -7.07 2.57 2.95
N GLU A 201 -7.11 1.82 1.85
CA GLU A 201 -7.10 2.39 0.49
C GLU A 201 -8.26 3.38 0.27
N GLU A 202 -9.49 3.00 0.68
CA GLU A 202 -10.64 3.89 0.59
C GLU A 202 -10.45 5.18 1.42
N ARG A 203 -9.88 5.07 2.63
CA ARG A 203 -9.59 6.22 3.49
C ARG A 203 -8.53 7.12 2.88
N LEU A 204 -7.49 6.54 2.29
CA LEU A 204 -6.40 7.28 1.65
C LEU A 204 -6.89 8.09 0.46
N ASN A 205 -7.76 7.48 -0.36
CA ASN A 205 -8.34 8.14 -1.52
C ASN A 205 -9.24 9.31 -1.12
N LYS A 206 -10.03 9.15 -0.04
CA LYS A 206 -10.81 10.25 0.54
C LYS A 206 -9.92 11.38 1.07
N LYS A 207 -8.81 11.06 1.74
CA LYS A 207 -7.88 12.08 2.24
C LYS A 207 -7.28 12.89 1.09
N ARG A 208 -6.84 12.24 0.00
CA ARG A 208 -6.33 12.93 -1.20
C ARG A 208 -7.32 13.95 -1.75
N GLN A 209 -8.58 13.57 -1.88
CA GLN A 209 -9.64 14.49 -2.35
C GLN A 209 -9.81 15.71 -1.43
N VAL A 210 -9.70 15.51 -0.12
CA VAL A 210 -9.78 16.62 0.85
C VAL A 210 -8.55 17.52 0.76
N ASP A 211 -7.36 16.95 0.64
CA ASP A 211 -6.10 17.71 0.53
C ASP A 211 -6.10 18.56 -0.76
N ASP A 212 -6.56 18.00 -1.89
CA ASP A 212 -6.70 18.73 -3.16
C ASP A 212 -7.67 19.92 -3.05
N GLU A 213 -8.82 19.71 -2.39
CA GLU A 213 -9.82 20.78 -2.18
C GLU A 213 -9.29 21.87 -1.23
N GLN A 214 -8.60 21.48 -0.16
CA GLN A 214 -7.96 22.43 0.75
C GLN A 214 -6.89 23.26 0.04
N HIS A 215 -6.07 22.64 -0.81
CA HIS A 215 -5.06 23.35 -1.57
C HIS A 215 -5.69 24.40 -2.48
N ARG A 216 -6.77 24.03 -3.18
CA ARG A 216 -7.53 24.95 -4.04
C ARG A 216 -8.14 26.13 -3.26
N LEU A 217 -8.70 25.88 -2.08
CA LEU A 217 -9.27 26.92 -1.22
C LEU A 217 -8.19 27.89 -0.71
N ILE A 218 -7.04 27.38 -0.29
CA ILE A 218 -5.91 28.20 0.16
C ILE A 218 -5.42 29.09 -0.98
N GLU A 219 -5.24 28.53 -2.19
CA GLU A 219 -4.79 29.28 -3.35
C GLU A 219 -5.79 30.39 -3.72
N MET A 220 -7.08 30.10 -3.69
CA MET A 220 -8.14 31.09 -3.91
C MET A 220 -8.08 32.22 -2.89
N HIS A 221 -8.04 31.92 -1.58
CA HIS A 221 -7.97 32.95 -0.55
C HIS A 221 -6.68 33.76 -0.59
N TYR A 222 -5.57 33.14 -1.00
CA TYR A 222 -4.32 33.86 -1.20
C TYR A 222 -4.44 34.90 -2.32
N GLN A 223 -5.06 34.53 -3.45
CA GLN A 223 -5.33 35.48 -4.54
C GLN A 223 -6.29 36.60 -4.12
N GLU A 224 -7.36 36.27 -3.38
CA GLU A 224 -8.28 37.26 -2.81
C GLU A 224 -7.54 38.26 -1.90
N PHE A 225 -6.65 37.77 -1.03
CA PHE A 225 -5.84 38.61 -0.15
C PHE A 225 -4.90 39.54 -0.93
N ILE A 226 -4.23 39.04 -1.97
CA ILE A 226 -3.38 39.87 -2.84
C ILE A 226 -4.19 40.97 -3.51
N ASN A 227 -5.36 40.63 -4.06
CA ASN A 227 -6.26 41.60 -4.68
C ASN A 227 -6.75 42.66 -3.67
N PHE A 228 -7.13 42.23 -2.46
CA PHE A 228 -7.53 43.12 -1.38
C PHE A 228 -6.40 44.08 -1.01
N LYS A 229 -5.16 43.59 -0.89
CA LYS A 229 -3.98 44.41 -0.58
C LYS A 229 -3.74 45.48 -1.65
N ILE A 230 -3.81 45.11 -2.92
CA ILE A 230 -3.68 46.05 -4.06
C ILE A 230 -4.77 47.12 -4.00
N GLN A 231 -6.02 46.71 -3.74
CA GLN A 231 -7.13 47.65 -3.61
C GLN A 231 -6.94 48.62 -2.44
N MET A 232 -6.45 48.12 -1.30
CA MET A 232 -6.19 48.95 -0.12
C MET A 232 -5.08 49.96 -0.37
N GLU A 233 -4.02 49.57 -1.08
CA GLU A 233 -2.91 50.46 -1.46
C GLU A 233 -3.39 51.56 -2.41
N ASN A 234 -4.20 51.21 -3.41
CA ASN A 234 -4.79 52.18 -4.34
C ASN A 234 -5.72 53.18 -3.62
N ASN A 235 -6.57 52.69 -2.72
CA ASN A 235 -7.44 53.53 -1.90
C ASN A 235 -6.65 54.48 -0.99
N THR A 236 -5.52 54.01 -0.44
CA THR A 236 -4.64 54.82 0.40
C THR A 236 -4.00 55.93 -0.41
N LYS A 237 -3.42 55.60 -1.58
CA LYS A 237 -2.85 56.59 -2.52
C LYS A 237 -3.89 57.64 -2.94
N GLU A 238 -5.13 57.24 -3.21
CA GLU A 238 -6.19 58.18 -3.57
C GLU A 238 -6.54 59.15 -2.42
N LYS A 239 -6.60 58.65 -1.18
CA LYS A 239 -6.84 59.48 0.00
C LYS A 239 -5.69 60.44 0.27
N GLU A 240 -4.44 59.98 0.16
CA GLU A 240 -3.24 60.83 0.28
C GLU A 240 -3.26 61.98 -0.73
N ASN A 241 -3.59 61.68 -1.99
CA ASN A 241 -3.71 62.70 -3.04
C ASN A 241 -4.79 63.75 -2.71
N LYS A 242 -5.96 63.31 -2.19
CA LYS A 242 -7.04 64.23 -1.78
C LYS A 242 -6.65 65.08 -0.58
N ILE A 243 -5.94 64.52 0.39
CA ILE A 243 -5.42 65.28 1.56
C ILE A 243 -4.44 66.35 1.08
N SER A 244 -3.50 65.98 0.20
CA SER A 244 -2.52 66.93 -0.35
C SER A 244 -3.18 68.10 -1.11
N ASP A 245 -4.22 67.82 -1.91
CA ASP A 245 -4.99 68.88 -2.59
C ASP A 245 -5.73 69.80 -1.61
N LEU A 246 -6.30 69.25 -0.53
CA LEU A 246 -6.95 70.04 0.51
C LEU A 246 -5.96 70.92 1.28
N GLU A 247 -4.80 70.37 1.67
CA GLU A 247 -3.72 71.12 2.32
C GLU A 247 -3.23 72.27 1.44
N PHE A 248 -3.04 72.03 0.14
CA PHE A 248 -2.68 73.07 -0.82
C PHE A 248 -3.72 74.19 -0.88
N LYS A 249 -5.02 73.84 -0.94
CA LYS A 249 -6.12 74.82 -0.94
C LYS A 249 -6.19 75.62 0.36
N ILE A 250 -5.98 74.98 1.52
CA ILE A 250 -5.95 75.65 2.83
C ILE A 250 -4.77 76.63 2.89
N ASN A 251 -3.57 76.20 2.52
CA ASN A 251 -2.38 77.05 2.50
C ASN A 251 -2.57 78.28 1.60
N LYS A 252 -3.18 78.08 0.42
CA LYS A 252 -3.52 79.20 -0.47
C LYS A 252 -4.50 80.19 0.18
N LYS A 253 -5.53 79.72 0.88
CA LYS A 253 -6.48 80.59 1.60
C LYS A 253 -5.80 81.33 2.76
N ASN A 254 -4.95 80.66 3.54
CA ASN A 254 -4.22 81.26 4.65
C ASN A 254 -3.26 82.37 4.16
N ALA A 255 -2.60 82.17 3.02
CA ALA A 255 -1.77 83.21 2.41
C ALA A 255 -2.58 84.47 2.05
N ILE A 256 -3.77 84.31 1.48
CA ILE A 256 -4.67 85.42 1.15
C ILE A 256 -5.11 86.16 2.42
N ILE A 257 -5.48 85.44 3.48
CA ILE A 257 -5.86 86.03 4.76
C ILE A 257 -4.71 86.82 5.39
N SER A 258 -3.48 86.28 5.34
CA SER A 258 -2.28 86.96 5.85
C SER A 258 -2.00 88.27 5.10
N ILE A 259 -2.17 88.27 3.77
CA ILE A 259 -2.06 89.49 2.94
C ILE A 259 -3.10 90.53 3.35
N LEU A 260 -4.35 90.13 3.60
CA LEU A 260 -5.43 91.03 4.04
C LEU A 260 -5.16 91.63 5.43
N PHE A 261 -4.67 90.84 6.39
CA PHE A 261 -4.29 91.38 7.70
C PHE A 261 -3.10 92.34 7.61
N SER A 262 -2.12 92.01 6.76
CA SER A 262 -0.96 92.87 6.53
C SER A 262 -1.35 94.21 5.89
N SER A 263 -2.27 94.20 4.91
CA SER A 263 -2.77 95.44 4.31
C SER A 263 -3.61 96.27 5.29
N LEU A 264 -4.41 95.63 6.13
CA LEU A 264 -5.17 96.31 7.18
C LEU A 264 -4.23 96.95 8.22
N ALA A 265 -3.19 96.23 8.66
CA ALA A 265 -2.18 96.75 9.59
C ALA A 265 -1.44 97.95 8.99
N LEU A 266 -1.15 97.93 7.69
CA LEU A 266 -0.55 99.06 6.97
C LEU A 266 -1.46 100.30 7.00
N ILE A 267 -2.76 100.12 6.72
CA ILE A 267 -3.76 101.20 6.75
C ILE A 267 -3.84 101.81 8.16
N VAL A 268 -3.93 100.96 9.20
CA VAL A 268 -3.98 101.42 10.60
C VAL A 268 -2.71 102.19 10.97
N SER A 269 -1.55 101.72 10.52
CA SER A 269 -0.27 102.41 10.76
C SER A 269 -0.22 103.78 10.10
N ILE A 270 -0.68 103.89 8.84
CA ILE A 270 -0.77 105.18 8.13
C ILE A 270 -1.72 106.14 8.86
N VAL A 271 -2.90 105.67 9.27
CA VAL A 271 -3.88 106.48 10.01
C VAL A 271 -3.31 106.95 11.35
N ALA A 272 -2.59 106.08 12.08
CA ALA A 272 -1.94 106.44 13.33
C ALA A 272 -0.87 107.54 13.14
N ILE A 273 -0.05 107.44 12.08
CA ILE A 273 0.94 108.46 11.72
C ILE A 273 0.24 109.78 11.39
N ILE A 274 -0.79 109.77 10.54
CA ILE A 274 -1.54 110.98 10.17
C ILE A 274 -2.16 111.65 11.40
N LEU A 275 -2.78 110.88 12.31
CA LEU A 275 -3.35 111.39 13.55
C LEU A 275 -2.29 112.01 14.47
N GLN A 276 -1.05 111.52 14.45
CA GLN A 276 0.06 112.07 15.22
C GLN A 276 0.52 113.44 14.72
N PHE A 277 0.26 113.78 13.45
CA PHE A 277 0.55 115.10 12.85
C PHE A 277 -0.62 116.10 12.89
N ILE A 278 -1.84 115.64 13.24
CA ILE A 278 -3.04 116.49 13.37
C ILE A 278 -3.25 116.95 14.83
N LYS A 279 -2.36 116.55 15.75
CA LYS A 279 -2.30 116.99 17.13
C LYS A 279 -1.23 118.07 17.33
#